data_AF-A0A963A947-F1
#
_entry.id   AF-A0A963A947-F1
#
_cell.length_a   1.000
_cell.length_b   1.000
_cell.length_c   1.000
_cell.angle_alpha   90.00
_cell.angle_beta   90.00
_cell.angle_gamma   90.00
#
_symmetry.space_group_name_H-M   'P 1'
#
loop_
_entity.id
_entity.type
_entity.pdbx_description
1 polymer ?
#
loop_
_entity_poly.entity_id
_entity_poly.type
_entity_poly.pdbx_seq_one_letter_code
_entity_poly.pdbx_strand_id
1 'polypeptide(L)'
;MTAKTPAIAMACLAISALAGCRHPLAIVGQGDIIELNGSGRGCSFEQYAAKDPACAVNEVEGDYFVNYRARPRPGWRFVRWEGPCAADSDFGHCRLQIPAAMVAKWDASDEDLQAPPSTAVFQPVSGNTGYLLAGTPVAGVAYTTATQQGVTGLDGSFQYAEGERVRFAIGATVLGEVAGRPRVTPFELARSPRLRGIRIAWALRNEDDPFQRVINLTVLLHSLDRDGLPGNGIVITRGVAELLAQVQLAVHQRPEEFGAPGAEGGTMLVAQDWERFFVDPTLRHLLGRANRGQRFSAPHGLAQPAIAIPRLYQALGIDP
;
A
#
# COMPACT_ATOMS: atom_id res chain seq x y z
N MET A 1 26.43 -51.59 -61.42
CA MET A 1 26.68 -50.14 -61.53
C MET A 1 25.37 -49.43 -61.17
N THR A 2 25.16 -49.15 -59.89
CA THR A 2 23.90 -48.57 -59.38
C THR A 2 24.04 -47.06 -59.24
N ALA A 3 23.19 -46.33 -59.93
CA ALA A 3 23.11 -44.87 -59.87
C ALA A 3 22.50 -44.43 -58.52
N LYS A 4 23.17 -43.49 -57.84
CA LYS A 4 22.65 -42.78 -56.67
C LYS A 4 22.11 -41.42 -57.09
N THR A 5 20.82 -41.21 -56.88
CA THR A 5 20.13 -39.91 -56.93
C THR A 5 20.58 -39.06 -55.72
N PRO A 6 20.83 -37.75 -55.87
CA PRO A 6 21.16 -36.89 -54.73
C PRO A 6 19.86 -36.45 -54.02
N ALA A 7 19.82 -36.64 -52.71
CA ALA A 7 18.77 -36.11 -51.85
C ALA A 7 19.00 -34.60 -51.63
N ILE A 8 17.99 -33.80 -51.98
CA ILE A 8 17.93 -32.37 -51.69
C ILE A 8 17.68 -32.22 -50.18
N ALA A 9 18.67 -31.72 -49.44
CA ALA A 9 18.52 -31.38 -48.04
C ALA A 9 17.69 -30.09 -47.93
N MET A 10 16.42 -30.22 -47.59
CA MET A 10 15.56 -29.11 -47.20
C MET A 10 16.02 -28.67 -45.80
N ALA A 11 16.72 -27.54 -45.72
CA ALA A 11 17.06 -26.92 -44.44
C ALA A 11 15.76 -26.45 -43.78
N CYS A 12 15.29 -27.19 -42.77
CA CYS A 12 14.30 -26.69 -41.83
C CYS A 12 14.91 -25.47 -41.13
N LEU A 13 14.47 -24.27 -41.52
CA LEU A 13 14.56 -23.09 -40.67
C LEU A 13 13.74 -23.42 -39.41
N ALA A 14 14.40 -23.91 -38.38
CA ALA A 14 13.85 -23.93 -37.05
C ALA A 14 13.69 -22.46 -36.64
N ILE A 15 12.46 -21.95 -36.76
CA ILE A 15 12.05 -20.78 -35.99
C ILE A 15 12.09 -21.27 -34.55
N SER A 16 13.22 -21.04 -33.88
CA SER A 16 13.35 -21.22 -32.45
C SER A 16 12.28 -20.33 -31.81
N ALA A 17 11.14 -20.91 -31.43
CA ALA A 17 10.29 -20.28 -30.45
C ALA A 17 11.16 -20.20 -29.18
N LEU A 18 11.62 -18.99 -28.86
CA LEU A 18 12.30 -18.72 -27.61
C LEU A 18 11.33 -19.12 -26.50
N ALA A 19 11.58 -20.26 -25.87
CA ALA A 19 10.95 -20.64 -24.61
C ALA A 19 11.51 -19.68 -23.57
N GLY A 20 10.86 -18.53 -23.44
CA GLY A 20 11.26 -17.43 -22.57
C GLY A 20 10.14 -17.11 -21.62
N CYS A 21 10.47 -16.89 -20.35
CA CYS A 21 9.52 -16.50 -19.34
C CYS A 21 8.86 -15.16 -19.68
N ARG A 22 7.54 -15.08 -19.53
CA ARG A 22 6.75 -13.88 -19.88
C ARG A 22 6.16 -13.24 -18.64
N HIS A 23 6.23 -11.92 -18.54
CA HIS A 23 5.59 -11.14 -17.48
C HIS A 23 4.56 -10.14 -18.05
N PRO A 24 3.32 -10.58 -18.29
CA PRO A 24 2.28 -9.71 -18.83
C PRO A 24 1.93 -8.55 -17.90
N LEU A 25 1.44 -7.46 -18.49
CA LEU A 25 0.83 -6.32 -17.82
C LEU A 25 -0.65 -6.26 -18.17
N ALA A 26 -1.47 -5.94 -17.18
CA ALA A 26 -2.91 -5.78 -17.36
C ALA A 26 -3.43 -4.47 -16.81
N ILE A 27 -4.46 -3.93 -17.45
CA ILE A 27 -5.07 -2.66 -17.07
C ILE A 27 -6.58 -2.89 -16.89
N VAL A 28 -7.08 -2.58 -15.69
CA VAL A 28 -8.52 -2.55 -15.41
C VAL A 28 -8.93 -1.08 -15.28
N GLY A 29 -9.89 -0.62 -16.07
CA GLY A 29 -10.25 0.80 -16.16
C GLY A 29 -9.39 1.54 -17.19
N GLN A 30 -9.14 2.85 -16.98
CA GLN A 30 -8.31 3.65 -17.89
C GLN A 30 -7.12 4.31 -17.18
N GLY A 31 -5.94 3.97 -17.66
CA GLY A 31 -4.66 4.42 -17.13
C GLY A 31 -3.50 3.77 -17.88
N ASP A 32 -2.29 4.18 -17.56
CA ASP A 32 -1.06 3.62 -18.11
C ASP A 32 -0.25 2.95 -17.01
N ILE A 33 0.53 1.96 -17.40
CA ILE A 33 1.62 1.38 -16.60
C ILE A 33 2.93 1.95 -17.13
N ILE A 34 3.61 2.75 -16.30
CA ILE A 34 4.89 3.36 -16.65
C ILE A 34 6.00 2.58 -15.95
N GLU A 35 6.98 2.10 -16.69
CA GLU A 35 8.20 1.49 -16.18
C GLU A 35 9.22 2.57 -15.82
N LEU A 36 9.70 2.60 -14.57
CA LEU A 36 10.54 3.68 -14.05
C LEU A 36 12.05 3.44 -14.21
N ASN A 37 12.48 2.21 -14.48
CA ASN A 37 13.89 1.85 -14.69
C ASN A 37 14.41 2.21 -16.09
N GLY A 38 13.53 2.63 -17.01
CA GLY A 38 13.92 3.07 -18.36
C GLY A 38 14.15 1.93 -19.36
N SER A 39 13.69 0.72 -19.04
CA SER A 39 13.81 -0.46 -19.89
C SER A 39 12.76 -0.56 -21.00
N GLY A 40 11.77 0.34 -21.00
CA GLY A 40 10.71 0.36 -22.00
C GLY A 40 9.61 -0.69 -21.82
N ARG A 41 9.62 -1.46 -20.72
CA ARG A 41 8.63 -2.51 -20.42
C ARG A 41 7.28 -2.00 -19.90
N GLY A 42 6.96 -0.74 -20.18
CA GLY A 42 5.68 -0.13 -19.81
C GLY A 42 4.54 -0.58 -20.73
N CYS A 43 3.31 -0.24 -20.35
CA CYS A 43 2.13 -0.55 -21.14
C CYS A 43 1.15 0.63 -21.07
N SER A 44 0.97 1.34 -22.18
CA SER A 44 -0.08 2.36 -22.30
C SER A 44 -1.47 1.73 -22.46
N PHE A 45 -2.51 2.48 -22.15
CA PHE A 45 -3.89 2.04 -22.35
C PHE A 45 -4.16 1.59 -23.79
N GLU A 46 -3.65 2.33 -24.78
CA GLU A 46 -3.85 2.04 -26.20
C GLU A 46 -3.11 0.75 -26.62
N GLN A 47 -1.89 0.54 -26.14
CA GLN A 47 -1.14 -0.70 -26.35
C GLN A 47 -1.86 -1.90 -25.72
N TYR A 48 -2.38 -1.75 -24.51
CA TYR A 48 -3.15 -2.80 -23.84
C TYR A 48 -4.40 -3.18 -24.64
N ALA A 49 -5.18 -2.18 -25.09
CA ALA A 49 -6.37 -2.40 -25.90
C ALA A 49 -6.06 -3.07 -27.25
N ALA A 50 -4.92 -2.75 -27.84
CA ALA A 50 -4.42 -3.36 -29.07
C ALA A 50 -3.81 -4.77 -28.86
N LYS A 51 -3.70 -5.26 -27.62
CA LYS A 51 -2.99 -6.50 -27.25
C LYS A 51 -1.53 -6.49 -27.73
N ASP A 52 -0.89 -5.34 -27.62
CA ASP A 52 0.50 -5.14 -28.02
C ASP A 52 1.43 -6.12 -27.26
N PRO A 53 2.39 -6.77 -27.94
CA PRO A 53 3.38 -7.63 -27.28
C PRO A 53 4.15 -6.98 -26.13
N ALA A 54 4.36 -5.65 -26.15
CA ALA A 54 4.96 -4.90 -25.06
C ALA A 54 4.15 -5.00 -23.75
N CYS A 55 2.83 -5.23 -23.85
CA CYS A 55 1.97 -5.49 -22.69
C CYS A 55 1.80 -6.99 -22.42
N ALA A 56 1.66 -7.81 -23.46
CA ALA A 56 1.26 -9.22 -23.31
C ALA A 56 2.43 -10.17 -23.01
N VAL A 57 3.65 -9.82 -23.43
CA VAL A 57 4.81 -10.72 -23.39
C VAL A 57 5.79 -10.31 -22.30
N ASN A 58 6.40 -9.12 -22.43
CA ASN A 58 7.40 -8.58 -21.50
C ASN A 58 8.40 -9.67 -21.04
N GLU A 59 9.31 -10.01 -21.94
CA GLU A 59 10.28 -11.09 -21.75
C GLU A 59 11.14 -10.89 -20.51
N VAL A 60 11.25 -11.96 -19.73
CA VAL A 60 11.97 -12.05 -18.46
C VAL A 60 13.31 -12.72 -18.75
N GLU A 61 14.40 -11.96 -18.63
CA GLU A 61 15.75 -12.43 -18.91
C GLU A 61 16.72 -11.99 -17.81
N GLY A 62 17.70 -12.84 -17.50
CA GLY A 62 18.78 -12.52 -16.56
C GLY A 62 18.27 -12.04 -15.20
N ASP A 63 18.92 -11.01 -14.64
CA ASP A 63 18.40 -10.32 -13.46
C ASP A 63 17.25 -9.39 -13.88
N TYR A 64 16.04 -9.88 -13.73
CA TYR A 64 14.85 -9.16 -14.11
C TYR A 64 14.36 -8.30 -12.95
N PHE A 65 14.45 -6.98 -13.13
CA PHE A 65 13.90 -5.99 -12.20
C PHE A 65 13.10 -4.94 -12.95
N VAL A 66 11.87 -4.73 -12.51
CA VAL A 66 10.96 -3.70 -13.02
C VAL A 66 10.31 -2.96 -11.87
N ASN A 67 10.13 -1.65 -12.03
CA ASN A 67 9.42 -0.80 -11.09
C ASN A 67 8.34 -0.03 -11.83
N TYR A 68 7.10 -0.49 -11.72
CA TYR A 68 5.98 0.12 -12.40
C TYR A 68 5.28 1.16 -11.56
N ARG A 69 4.83 2.24 -12.19
CA ARG A 69 3.92 3.23 -11.64
C ARG A 69 2.64 3.28 -12.45
N ALA A 70 1.51 3.27 -11.76
CA ALA A 70 0.22 3.47 -12.40
C ALA A 70 -0.04 4.96 -12.61
N ARG A 71 -0.33 5.36 -13.85
CA ARG A 71 -0.72 6.74 -14.20
C ARG A 71 -2.18 6.75 -14.66
N PRO A 72 -3.12 7.24 -13.83
CA PRO A 72 -4.52 7.35 -14.24
C PRO A 72 -4.70 8.32 -15.40
N ARG A 73 -5.65 8.04 -16.30
CA ARG A 73 -6.09 9.02 -17.32
C ARG A 73 -6.98 10.11 -16.69
N PRO A 74 -7.21 11.25 -17.36
CA PRO A 74 -8.12 12.28 -16.85
C PRO A 74 -9.49 11.69 -16.48
N GLY A 75 -10.00 12.01 -15.30
CA GLY A 75 -11.27 11.47 -14.77
C GLY A 75 -11.15 10.07 -14.16
N TRP A 76 -9.96 9.47 -14.09
CA TRP A 76 -9.70 8.19 -13.45
C TRP A 76 -8.71 8.34 -12.29
N ARG A 77 -8.76 7.40 -11.35
CA ARG A 77 -7.81 7.26 -10.25
C ARG A 77 -7.28 5.85 -10.19
N PHE A 78 -6.07 5.72 -9.66
CA PHE A 78 -5.48 4.43 -9.33
C PHE A 78 -6.11 3.90 -8.04
N VAL A 79 -6.36 2.59 -8.00
CA VAL A 79 -7.11 1.92 -6.93
C VAL A 79 -6.29 0.88 -6.20
N ARG A 80 -5.44 0.13 -6.91
CA ARG A 80 -4.48 -0.86 -6.39
C ARG A 80 -3.72 -1.54 -7.52
N TRP A 81 -2.62 -2.20 -7.13
CA TRP A 81 -1.96 -3.21 -7.94
C TRP A 81 -2.47 -4.61 -7.56
N GLU A 82 -2.71 -5.46 -8.55
CA GLU A 82 -2.90 -6.90 -8.38
C GLU A 82 -1.76 -7.67 -9.07
N GLY A 83 -1.54 -8.93 -8.68
CA GLY A 83 -0.43 -9.72 -9.20
C GLY A 83 0.86 -9.63 -8.38
N PRO A 84 2.02 -9.94 -8.99
CA PRO A 84 3.24 -10.31 -8.27
C PRO A 84 4.09 -9.10 -7.85
N CYS A 85 3.48 -8.09 -7.22
CA CYS A 85 4.25 -6.97 -6.68
C CYS A 85 5.01 -7.38 -5.41
N ALA A 86 6.29 -7.04 -5.36
CA ALA A 86 7.15 -7.23 -4.22
C ALA A 86 6.53 -6.56 -2.99
N ALA A 87 6.65 -7.24 -1.86
CA ALA A 87 6.00 -6.84 -0.64
C ALA A 87 6.44 -5.47 -0.10
N ASP A 88 7.66 -5.05 -0.39
CA ASP A 88 8.21 -3.77 0.03
C ASP A 88 7.85 -2.64 -0.95
N SER A 89 7.14 -2.95 -2.04
CA SER A 89 6.55 -1.94 -2.93
C SER A 89 5.68 -0.99 -2.11
N ASP A 90 5.87 0.31 -2.33
CA ASP A 90 4.88 1.26 -1.89
C ASP A 90 3.58 1.09 -2.68
N PHE A 91 2.48 1.63 -2.18
CA PHE A 91 1.18 1.43 -2.80
C PHE A 91 1.09 1.99 -4.23
N GLY A 92 1.83 3.06 -4.56
CA GLY A 92 1.83 3.68 -5.88
C GLY A 92 2.62 2.89 -6.93
N HIS A 93 3.46 1.96 -6.49
CA HIS A 93 4.37 1.22 -7.34
C HIS A 93 4.20 -0.29 -7.25
N CYS A 94 4.53 -0.98 -8.33
CA CYS A 94 4.66 -2.44 -8.35
C CYS A 94 6.08 -2.78 -8.76
N ARG A 95 6.89 -3.16 -7.78
CA ARG A 95 8.24 -3.67 -8.02
C ARG A 95 8.17 -5.16 -8.21
N LEU A 96 8.82 -5.71 -9.22
CA LEU A 96 9.00 -7.14 -9.38
C LEU A 96 10.48 -7.42 -9.59
N GLN A 97 11.02 -8.35 -8.81
CA GLN A 97 12.40 -8.81 -8.92
C GLN A 97 12.40 -10.34 -9.05
N ILE A 98 13.01 -10.82 -10.13
CA ILE A 98 13.22 -12.25 -10.38
C ILE A 98 14.73 -12.42 -10.58
N PRO A 99 15.45 -13.07 -9.65
CA PRO A 99 16.90 -13.24 -9.76
C PRO A 99 17.28 -14.10 -10.97
N ALA A 100 18.43 -13.84 -11.58
CA ALA A 100 18.93 -14.63 -12.72
C ALA A 100 18.99 -16.13 -12.44
N ALA A 101 19.29 -16.54 -11.21
CA ALA A 101 19.28 -17.94 -10.81
C ALA A 101 17.89 -18.60 -10.84
N MET A 102 16.82 -17.82 -10.69
CA MET A 102 15.44 -18.27 -10.84
C MET A 102 15.05 -18.32 -12.32
N VAL A 103 15.39 -17.28 -13.09
CA VAL A 103 15.18 -17.25 -14.55
C VAL A 103 15.88 -18.42 -15.24
N ALA A 104 17.16 -18.67 -14.94
CA ALA A 104 17.91 -19.78 -15.53
C ALA A 104 17.35 -21.17 -15.17
N LYS A 105 16.69 -21.31 -14.01
CA LYS A 105 15.99 -22.56 -13.67
C LYS A 105 14.73 -22.74 -14.50
N TRP A 106 14.03 -21.65 -14.81
CA TRP A 106 12.84 -21.67 -15.64
C TRP A 106 13.18 -21.89 -17.11
N ASP A 107 14.23 -21.27 -17.63
CA ASP A 107 14.70 -21.51 -19.01
C ASP A 107 15.18 -22.95 -19.22
N ALA A 108 15.59 -23.63 -18.15
CA ALA A 108 15.99 -25.03 -18.17
C ALA A 108 14.81 -26.02 -18.07
N SER A 109 13.61 -25.55 -17.71
CA SER A 109 12.39 -26.34 -17.85
C SER A 109 11.81 -26.11 -19.24
N ASP A 110 11.59 -27.15 -20.04
CA ASP A 110 11.00 -27.10 -21.40
C ASP A 110 9.52 -26.62 -21.41
N GLU A 111 9.07 -25.85 -20.41
CA GLU A 111 7.73 -25.31 -20.28
C GLU A 111 7.73 -23.79 -20.46
N ASP A 112 6.86 -23.30 -21.33
CA ASP A 112 6.57 -21.87 -21.47
C ASP A 112 5.88 -21.34 -20.19
N LEU A 113 6.67 -20.89 -19.22
CA LEU A 113 6.17 -20.33 -17.97
C LEU A 113 5.77 -18.86 -18.12
N GLN A 114 4.53 -18.55 -17.79
CA GLN A 114 4.00 -17.18 -17.75
C GLN A 114 3.75 -16.75 -16.31
N ALA A 115 4.43 -15.68 -15.87
CA ALA A 115 4.17 -15.07 -14.57
C ALA A 115 2.75 -14.48 -14.52
N PRO A 116 2.08 -14.46 -13.35
CA PRO A 116 0.84 -13.73 -13.19
C PRO A 116 1.00 -12.25 -13.59
N PRO A 117 0.00 -11.62 -14.21
CA PRO A 117 0.14 -10.25 -14.67
C PRO A 117 0.25 -9.24 -13.54
N SER A 118 1.17 -8.29 -13.65
CA SER A 118 1.10 -7.07 -12.84
C SER A 118 -0.04 -6.20 -13.36
N THR A 119 -1.11 -6.11 -12.58
CA THR A 119 -2.37 -5.51 -13.00
C THR A 119 -2.57 -4.17 -12.31
N ALA A 120 -2.63 -3.08 -13.08
CA ALA A 120 -3.01 -1.77 -12.56
C ALA A 120 -4.53 -1.61 -12.62
N VAL A 121 -5.16 -1.44 -11.45
CA VAL A 121 -6.60 -1.22 -11.33
C VAL A 121 -6.90 0.25 -11.17
N PHE A 122 -7.73 0.78 -12.07
CA PHE A 122 -8.23 2.15 -12.08
C PHE A 122 -9.75 2.17 -11.96
N GLN A 123 -10.27 3.23 -11.35
CA GLN A 123 -11.70 3.51 -11.28
C GLN A 123 -11.98 4.97 -11.67
N PRO A 124 -13.18 5.28 -12.20
CA PRO A 124 -13.57 6.67 -12.41
C PRO A 124 -13.50 7.46 -11.10
N VAL A 125 -13.06 8.71 -11.18
CA VAL A 125 -13.19 9.67 -10.09
C VAL A 125 -14.65 10.09 -10.03
N SER A 126 -15.27 9.90 -8.87
CA SER A 126 -16.65 10.29 -8.62
C SER A 126 -16.80 10.85 -7.21
N GLY A 127 -17.53 11.96 -7.08
CA GLY A 127 -17.73 12.63 -5.81
C GLY A 127 -16.61 13.60 -5.46
N ASN A 128 -16.34 13.70 -4.16
CA ASN A 128 -15.38 14.63 -3.57
C ASN A 128 -14.05 13.94 -3.25
N THR A 129 -12.96 14.68 -3.41
CA THR A 129 -11.63 14.28 -2.97
C THR A 129 -11.37 14.78 -1.55
N GLY A 130 -10.85 13.91 -0.68
CA GLY A 130 -10.31 14.25 0.62
C GLY A 130 -8.86 13.79 0.76
N TYR A 131 -8.17 14.26 1.79
CA TYR A 131 -6.77 13.94 2.03
C TYR A 131 -6.57 13.44 3.47
N LEU A 132 -5.98 12.25 3.60
CA LEU A 132 -5.56 11.69 4.89
C LEU A 132 -4.15 12.20 5.23
N LEU A 133 -4.03 12.91 6.35
CA LEU A 133 -2.80 13.58 6.76
C LEU A 133 -2.47 13.24 8.22
N ALA A 134 -1.22 12.83 8.51
CA ALA A 134 -0.71 12.65 9.87
C ALA A 134 0.50 13.57 10.11
N GLY A 135 0.32 14.83 9.73
CA GLY A 135 1.34 15.84 9.54
C GLY A 135 1.69 15.96 8.06
N THR A 136 2.11 14.86 7.45
CA THR A 136 2.31 14.72 6.01
C THR A 136 1.22 13.82 5.38
N PRO A 137 1.12 13.76 4.04
CA PRO A 137 0.29 12.79 3.35
C PRO A 137 0.51 11.34 3.82
N VAL A 138 -0.58 10.60 4.01
CA VAL A 138 -0.54 9.18 4.37
C VAL A 138 -1.03 8.33 3.22
N ALA A 139 -0.11 7.61 2.57
CA ALA A 139 -0.36 6.73 1.44
C ALA A 139 -0.50 5.27 1.88
N GLY A 140 -1.26 4.47 1.12
CA GLY A 140 -1.35 3.02 1.37
C GLY A 140 -2.36 2.60 2.44
N VAL A 141 -3.24 3.51 2.89
CA VAL A 141 -4.32 3.20 3.85
C VAL A 141 -5.61 2.87 3.12
N ALA A 142 -6.20 1.71 3.40
CA ALA A 142 -7.47 1.32 2.79
C ALA A 142 -8.60 2.21 3.30
N TYR A 143 -9.52 2.59 2.41
CA TYR A 143 -10.73 3.32 2.76
C TYR A 143 -11.97 2.70 2.10
N THR A 144 -13.09 2.80 2.79
CA THR A 144 -14.40 2.35 2.32
C THR A 144 -15.47 3.38 2.70
N THR A 145 -16.37 3.66 1.78
CA THR A 145 -17.60 4.44 1.95
C THR A 145 -18.80 3.59 1.54
N ALA A 146 -20.02 4.16 1.56
CA ALA A 146 -21.19 3.42 1.11
C ALA A 146 -21.15 3.08 -0.39
N THR A 147 -20.51 3.93 -1.21
CA THR A 147 -20.46 3.77 -2.67
C THR A 147 -19.06 3.52 -3.22
N GLN A 148 -18.00 3.74 -2.43
CA GLN A 148 -16.63 3.73 -2.93
C GLN A 148 -15.69 2.95 -2.01
N GLN A 149 -14.60 2.44 -2.59
CA GLN A 149 -13.50 1.88 -1.83
C GLN A 149 -12.18 2.06 -2.59
N GLY A 150 -11.09 1.97 -1.86
CA GLY A 150 -9.75 2.07 -2.44
C GLY A 150 -8.70 2.16 -1.35
N VAL A 151 -7.58 2.74 -1.72
CA VAL A 151 -6.46 3.00 -0.82
C VAL A 151 -5.98 4.43 -1.07
N THR A 152 -5.48 5.10 -0.04
CA THR A 152 -5.01 6.48 -0.15
C THR A 152 -3.82 6.59 -1.12
N GLY A 153 -3.86 7.63 -1.97
CA GLY A 153 -2.78 7.93 -2.92
C GLY A 153 -1.48 8.41 -2.25
N LEU A 154 -0.42 8.60 -3.02
CA LEU A 154 0.88 9.13 -2.53
C LEU A 154 0.76 10.52 -1.90
N ASP A 155 -0.21 11.31 -2.36
CA ASP A 155 -0.59 12.61 -1.80
C ASP A 155 -1.63 12.51 -0.67
N GLY A 156 -1.98 11.30 -0.24
CA GLY A 156 -2.97 11.01 0.80
C GLY A 156 -4.41 11.08 0.29
N SER A 157 -4.64 11.22 -1.01
CA SER A 157 -5.98 11.39 -1.57
C SER A 157 -6.89 10.16 -1.41
N PHE A 158 -8.16 10.39 -1.10
CA PHE A 158 -9.23 9.39 -1.12
C PHE A 158 -10.52 10.01 -1.68
N GLN A 159 -11.47 9.18 -2.11
CA GLN A 159 -12.75 9.63 -2.68
C GLN A 159 -13.93 9.29 -1.77
N TYR A 160 -14.95 10.15 -1.78
CA TYR A 160 -16.21 9.96 -1.06
C TYR A 160 -17.35 10.73 -1.74
N ALA A 161 -18.58 10.28 -1.64
CA ALA A 161 -19.74 11.08 -2.03
C ALA A 161 -20.20 11.98 -0.87
N GLU A 162 -20.92 13.06 -1.19
CA GLU A 162 -21.44 13.98 -0.18
C GLU A 162 -22.34 13.25 0.83
N GLY A 163 -22.17 13.59 2.12
CA GLY A 163 -22.91 12.95 3.23
C GLY A 163 -22.42 11.56 3.63
N GLU A 164 -21.53 10.92 2.86
CA GLU A 164 -20.99 9.61 3.22
C GLU A 164 -20.03 9.68 4.40
N ARG A 165 -19.90 8.53 5.08
CA ARG A 165 -18.85 8.27 6.05
C ARG A 165 -17.73 7.48 5.38
N VAL A 166 -16.51 7.72 5.82
CA VAL A 166 -15.29 7.10 5.31
C VAL A 166 -14.63 6.35 6.45
N ARG A 167 -14.47 5.04 6.28
CA ARG A 167 -13.78 4.16 7.21
C ARG A 167 -12.37 3.92 6.71
N PHE A 168 -11.36 4.17 7.53
CA PHE A 168 -9.95 3.94 7.21
C PHE A 168 -9.41 2.73 7.96
N ALA A 169 -8.62 1.89 7.28
CA ALA A 169 -8.00 0.70 7.85
C ALA A 169 -6.64 0.36 7.21
N ILE A 170 -5.80 -0.35 7.96
CA ILE A 170 -4.58 -0.99 7.46
C ILE A 170 -4.67 -2.47 7.81
N GLY A 171 -4.79 -3.33 6.79
CA GLY A 171 -5.12 -4.75 7.01
C GLY A 171 -6.44 -4.88 7.77
N ALA A 172 -6.44 -5.60 8.89
CA ALA A 172 -7.60 -5.74 9.77
C ALA A 172 -7.76 -4.56 10.77
N THR A 173 -6.72 -3.73 10.92
CA THR A 173 -6.69 -2.65 11.91
C THR A 173 -7.46 -1.44 11.41
N VAL A 174 -8.61 -1.17 12.02
CA VAL A 174 -9.37 0.07 11.81
C VAL A 174 -8.58 1.22 12.41
N LEU A 175 -8.52 2.36 11.73
CA LEU A 175 -7.95 3.61 12.27
C LEU A 175 -9.05 4.54 12.78
N GLY A 176 -10.20 4.52 12.11
CA GLY A 176 -11.38 5.28 12.50
C GLY A 176 -12.37 5.42 11.37
N GLU A 177 -13.53 5.99 11.70
CA GLU A 177 -14.57 6.29 10.75
C GLU A 177 -15.15 7.68 11.02
N VAL A 178 -15.17 8.50 9.97
CA VAL A 178 -15.49 9.93 10.01
C VAL A 178 -16.42 10.30 8.86
N ALA A 179 -17.16 11.40 8.99
CA ALA A 179 -17.85 11.98 7.84
C ALA A 179 -16.83 12.44 6.78
N GLY A 180 -17.10 12.13 5.51
CA GLY A 180 -16.28 12.53 4.37
C GLY A 180 -16.04 14.04 4.38
N ARG A 181 -14.78 14.43 4.18
CA ARG A 181 -14.32 15.82 4.29
C ARG A 181 -13.00 16.04 3.56
N PRO A 182 -12.65 17.29 3.20
CA PRO A 182 -11.41 17.59 2.47
C PRO A 182 -10.13 17.19 3.20
N ARG A 183 -10.12 17.21 4.55
CA ARG A 183 -8.95 16.86 5.36
C ARG A 183 -9.36 15.96 6.52
N VAL A 184 -8.71 14.80 6.61
CA VAL A 184 -8.84 13.86 7.73
C VAL A 184 -7.48 13.71 8.36
N THR A 185 -7.40 13.89 9.68
CA THR A 185 -6.17 13.72 10.46
C THR A 185 -6.39 12.78 11.65
N PRO A 186 -5.34 12.39 12.39
CA PRO A 186 -5.50 11.67 13.65
C PRO A 186 -6.52 12.29 14.61
N PHE A 187 -6.71 13.62 14.60
CA PHE A 187 -7.73 14.28 15.43
C PHE A 187 -9.15 13.87 15.03
N GLU A 188 -9.48 13.94 13.74
CA GLU A 188 -10.81 13.58 13.26
C GLU A 188 -11.06 12.07 13.40
N LEU A 189 -10.05 11.23 13.10
CA LEU A 189 -10.14 9.78 13.30
C LEU A 189 -10.34 9.42 14.78
N ALA A 190 -9.65 10.12 15.68
CA ALA A 190 -9.78 9.94 17.12
C ALA A 190 -11.09 10.49 17.69
N ARG A 191 -11.78 11.38 16.96
CA ARG A 191 -12.86 12.23 17.48
C ARG A 191 -12.42 13.04 18.70
N SER A 192 -11.17 13.49 18.70
CA SER A 192 -10.55 14.26 19.78
C SER A 192 -10.39 15.73 19.38
N PRO A 193 -10.59 16.69 20.29
CA PRO A 193 -10.22 18.07 20.04
C PRO A 193 -8.71 18.22 19.85
N ARG A 194 -8.31 19.31 19.19
CA ARG A 194 -6.91 19.76 19.13
C ARG A 194 -6.58 20.45 20.46
N LEU A 195 -5.56 19.96 21.15
CA LEU A 195 -5.08 20.55 22.40
C LEU A 195 -4.04 21.63 22.10
N ARG A 196 -3.75 22.49 23.10
CA ARG A 196 -2.71 23.54 23.00
C ARG A 196 -2.03 23.76 24.34
N GLY A 197 -0.82 24.32 24.31
CA GLY A 197 0.08 24.56 25.44
C GLY A 197 0.14 23.41 26.43
N ILE A 198 -0.01 23.76 27.70
CA ILE A 198 0.09 22.82 28.83
C ILE A 198 -0.88 21.64 28.75
N ARG A 199 -2.00 21.76 28.00
CA ARG A 199 -2.99 20.69 27.87
C ARG A 199 -2.43 19.46 27.15
N ILE A 200 -1.49 19.62 26.21
CA ILE A 200 -0.82 18.48 25.57
C ILE A 200 0.00 17.71 26.60
N ALA A 201 0.75 18.43 27.44
CA ALA A 201 1.57 17.82 28.48
C ALA A 201 0.76 17.17 29.61
N TRP A 202 -0.50 17.58 29.81
CA TRP A 202 -1.44 16.92 30.72
C TRP A 202 -2.03 15.65 30.08
N ALA A 203 -2.47 15.74 28.84
CA ALA A 203 -3.01 14.59 28.11
C ALA A 203 -2.00 13.43 28.04
N LEU A 204 -0.71 13.72 27.81
CA LEU A 204 0.36 12.70 27.82
C LEU A 204 0.54 11.98 29.16
N ARG A 205 0.01 12.52 30.27
CA ARG A 205 0.11 11.94 31.62
C ARG A 205 -1.23 11.43 32.16
N ASN A 206 -2.29 11.54 31.38
CA ASN A 206 -3.63 11.13 31.77
C ASN A 206 -4.09 9.97 30.88
N GLU A 207 -4.09 8.75 31.43
CA GLU A 207 -4.44 7.52 30.70
C GLU A 207 -5.88 7.51 30.17
N ASP A 208 -6.77 8.29 30.78
CA ASP A 208 -8.19 8.38 30.40
C ASP A 208 -8.49 9.55 29.43
N ASP A 209 -7.47 10.32 29.03
CA ASP A 209 -7.68 11.44 28.11
C ASP A 209 -8.04 10.94 26.69
N PRO A 210 -9.12 11.42 26.05
CA PRO A 210 -9.46 11.04 24.66
C PRO A 210 -8.32 11.30 23.65
N PHE A 211 -7.39 12.19 23.99
CA PHE A 211 -6.20 12.49 23.19
C PHE A 211 -5.21 11.32 23.11
N GLN A 212 -5.26 10.34 24.02
CA GLN A 212 -4.49 9.09 23.93
C GLN A 212 -4.64 8.42 22.56
N ARG A 213 -5.85 8.49 22.00
CA ARG A 213 -6.14 7.98 20.66
C ARG A 213 -5.45 8.75 19.54
N VAL A 214 -5.28 10.06 19.68
CA VAL A 214 -4.50 10.88 18.74
C VAL A 214 -3.04 10.47 18.80
N ILE A 215 -2.49 10.30 20.02
CA ILE A 215 -1.10 9.87 20.23
C ILE A 215 -0.85 8.54 19.53
N ASN A 216 -1.68 7.53 19.83
CA ASN A 216 -1.48 6.19 19.31
C ASN A 216 -1.67 6.10 17.79
N LEU A 217 -2.66 6.79 17.21
CA LEU A 217 -2.83 6.85 15.76
C LEU A 217 -1.61 7.48 15.08
N THR A 218 -1.09 8.56 15.66
CA THR A 218 0.07 9.27 15.11
C THR A 218 1.32 8.39 15.20
N VAL A 219 1.57 7.79 16.37
CA VAL A 219 2.69 6.88 16.59
C VAL A 219 2.59 5.69 15.65
N LEU A 220 1.41 5.06 15.52
CA LEU A 220 1.20 3.93 14.62
C LEU A 220 1.56 4.30 13.19
N LEU A 221 0.98 5.37 12.65
CA LEU A 221 1.22 5.79 11.27
C LEU A 221 2.67 6.14 11.01
N HIS A 222 3.33 6.84 11.94
CA HIS A 222 4.76 7.18 11.82
C HIS A 222 5.67 5.96 11.94
N SER A 223 5.27 4.94 12.70
CA SER A 223 6.04 3.69 12.89
C SER A 223 5.91 2.69 11.75
N LEU A 224 4.85 2.83 10.94
CA LEU A 224 4.59 1.96 9.79
C LEU A 224 5.06 2.59 8.47
N ASP A 225 5.69 3.76 8.55
CA ASP A 225 6.24 4.46 7.41
C ASP A 225 7.39 3.67 6.78
N ARG A 226 7.45 3.64 5.45
CA ARG A 226 8.36 2.77 4.70
C ARG A 226 9.83 2.96 5.09
N ASP A 227 10.25 4.21 5.28
CA ASP A 227 11.63 4.59 5.58
C ASP A 227 11.83 5.09 7.02
N GLY A 228 10.77 5.16 7.82
CA GLY A 228 10.78 5.70 9.17
C GLY A 228 11.02 7.21 9.24
N LEU A 229 10.82 7.94 8.13
CA LEU A 229 11.04 9.38 8.01
C LEU A 229 9.73 10.11 7.64
N PRO A 230 8.75 10.18 8.57
CA PRO A 230 7.40 10.67 8.27
C PRO A 230 7.33 12.13 7.80
N GLY A 231 8.43 12.89 7.87
CA GLY A 231 8.52 14.27 7.39
C GLY A 231 8.55 14.42 5.87
N ASN A 232 8.81 13.35 5.11
CA ASN A 232 8.81 13.37 3.64
C ASN A 232 7.53 12.76 3.02
N GLY A 233 6.54 12.42 3.86
CA GLY A 233 5.39 11.59 3.51
C GLY A 233 5.35 10.36 4.42
N ILE A 234 4.17 9.75 4.57
CA ILE A 234 4.03 8.47 5.26
C ILE A 234 3.55 7.45 4.26
N VAL A 235 4.34 6.40 4.05
CA VAL A 235 4.05 5.36 3.05
C VAL A 235 3.88 4.01 3.74
N ILE A 236 2.64 3.54 3.80
CA ILE A 236 2.34 2.19 4.26
C ILE A 236 2.50 1.22 3.09
N THR A 237 3.52 0.36 3.15
CA THR A 237 3.77 -0.62 2.08
C THR A 237 2.71 -1.72 2.06
N ARG A 238 2.52 -2.34 0.90
CA ARG A 238 1.58 -3.47 0.76
C ARG A 238 1.91 -4.58 1.75
N GLY A 239 3.19 -4.92 1.88
CA GLY A 239 3.65 -5.96 2.77
C GLY A 239 3.43 -5.66 4.24
N VAL A 240 3.48 -4.39 4.66
CA VAL A 240 3.08 -3.99 6.03
C VAL A 240 1.58 -4.15 6.22
N ALA A 241 0.77 -3.74 5.25
CA ALA A 241 -0.68 -3.91 5.31
C ALA A 241 -1.09 -5.40 5.36
N GLU A 242 -0.40 -6.27 4.63
CA GLU A 242 -0.58 -7.73 4.67
C GLU A 242 -0.23 -8.33 6.03
N LEU A 243 0.84 -7.86 6.69
CA LEU A 243 1.17 -8.29 8.05
C LEU A 243 0.06 -7.91 9.05
N LEU A 244 -0.51 -6.71 8.90
CA LEU A 244 -1.65 -6.24 9.71
C LEU A 244 -2.97 -6.94 9.38
N ALA A 245 -3.08 -7.62 8.23
CA ALA A 245 -4.23 -8.49 7.94
C ALA A 245 -4.15 -9.82 8.69
N GLN A 246 -2.94 -10.27 9.05
CA GLN A 246 -2.70 -11.52 9.77
C GLN A 246 -2.65 -11.34 11.30
N VAL A 247 -2.67 -10.10 11.77
CA VAL A 247 -2.53 -9.76 13.19
C VAL A 247 -3.77 -8.98 13.61
N GLN A 248 -4.59 -9.58 14.47
CA GLN A 248 -5.58 -8.82 15.22
C GLN A 248 -4.85 -8.08 16.35
N LEU A 249 -4.54 -6.81 16.14
CA LEU A 249 -4.08 -5.94 17.24
C LEU A 249 -5.22 -5.89 18.28
N ALA A 250 -4.97 -6.47 19.46
CA ALA A 250 -6.02 -6.86 20.40
C ALA A 250 -6.93 -5.71 20.83
N VAL A 251 -8.20 -6.08 20.94
CA VAL A 251 -9.39 -5.25 21.04
C VAL A 251 -9.95 -5.42 22.46
N HIS A 252 -9.43 -4.71 23.46
CA HIS A 252 -9.99 -4.76 24.83
C HIS A 252 -10.57 -3.42 25.31
N GLN A 253 -11.90 -3.33 25.28
CA GLN A 253 -12.69 -2.34 26.01
C GLN A 253 -12.81 -2.90 27.43
N ARG A 254 -12.63 -2.05 28.43
CA ARG A 254 -13.17 -2.36 29.76
C ARG A 254 -14.71 -2.35 29.62
N PRO A 255 -15.42 -3.38 30.09
CA PRO A 255 -16.87 -3.43 30.01
C PRO A 255 -17.45 -2.54 31.09
N GLU A 256 -17.72 -1.25 30.83
CA GLU A 256 -18.59 -0.48 31.74
C GLU A 256 -19.27 0.79 31.21
N GLU A 257 -19.16 1.17 29.93
CA GLU A 257 -19.95 2.31 29.44
C GLU A 257 -20.73 2.02 28.16
N PHE A 258 -22.05 2.25 28.28
CA PHE A 258 -23.11 2.32 27.27
C PHE A 258 -23.91 1.03 26.98
N GLY A 259 -25.06 0.94 27.67
CA GLY A 259 -26.21 0.15 27.27
C GLY A 259 -26.89 0.71 26.01
N ALA A 260 -26.30 0.45 24.84
CA ALA A 260 -26.98 0.56 23.55
C ALA A 260 -27.05 -0.83 22.89
N PRO A 261 -28.25 -1.38 22.62
CA PRO A 261 -28.37 -2.64 21.90
C PRO A 261 -28.07 -2.41 20.42
N GLY A 262 -26.97 -2.97 19.92
CA GLY A 262 -26.67 -3.05 18.48
C GLY A 262 -25.35 -2.45 18.00
N ALA A 263 -24.48 -1.93 18.87
CA ALA A 263 -23.12 -1.59 18.48
C ALA A 263 -22.22 -2.82 18.59
N GLU A 264 -21.85 -3.44 17.46
CA GLU A 264 -20.77 -4.44 17.45
C GLU A 264 -19.46 -3.74 17.87
N GLY A 265 -19.14 -3.92 19.16
CA GLY A 265 -18.01 -3.33 19.85
C GLY A 265 -16.69 -3.93 19.39
N GLY A 266 -15.97 -3.18 18.57
CA GLY A 266 -14.54 -3.36 18.37
C GLY A 266 -13.76 -2.24 19.05
N THR A 267 -13.14 -2.52 20.19
CA THR A 267 -12.00 -1.75 20.70
C THR A 267 -10.93 -1.61 19.62
N MET A 268 -10.29 -0.47 19.54
CA MET A 268 -9.17 -0.27 18.65
C MET A 268 -7.89 -0.24 19.49
N LEU A 269 -6.81 -0.92 19.08
CA LEU A 269 -5.53 -0.91 19.78
C LEU A 269 -5.06 0.53 20.11
N VAL A 270 -5.41 1.50 19.27
CA VAL A 270 -5.07 2.91 19.49
C VAL A 270 -5.91 3.61 20.58
N ALA A 271 -6.89 2.96 21.21
CA ALA A 271 -7.73 3.56 22.25
C ALA A 271 -7.18 3.40 23.69
N GLN A 272 -6.08 2.66 23.87
CA GLN A 272 -5.46 2.47 25.18
C GLN A 272 -4.53 3.63 25.56
N ASP A 273 -4.06 3.64 26.79
CA ASP A 273 -2.95 4.51 27.23
C ASP A 273 -1.72 4.36 26.32
N TRP A 274 -1.08 5.48 25.99
CA TRP A 274 0.03 5.46 25.03
C TRP A 274 1.25 4.68 25.53
N GLU A 275 1.52 4.62 26.84
CA GLU A 275 2.64 3.84 27.36
C GLU A 275 2.40 2.35 27.15
N ARG A 276 1.16 1.89 27.42
CA ARG A 276 0.73 0.51 27.13
C ARG A 276 0.80 0.20 25.63
N PHE A 277 0.37 1.13 24.80
CA PHE A 277 0.48 1.02 23.35
C PHE A 277 1.94 0.92 22.89
N PHE A 278 2.82 1.71 23.47
CA PHE A 278 4.24 1.76 23.10
C PHE A 278 5.02 0.50 23.54
N VAL A 279 4.54 -0.19 24.58
CA VAL A 279 5.12 -1.47 25.03
C VAL A 279 4.38 -2.70 24.52
N ASP A 280 3.35 -2.51 23.69
CA ASP A 280 2.52 -3.61 23.20
C ASP A 280 3.37 -4.68 22.46
N PRO A 281 3.37 -5.94 22.91
CA PRO A 281 4.20 -6.98 22.35
C PRO A 281 3.76 -7.36 20.93
N THR A 282 2.47 -7.24 20.60
CA THR A 282 1.92 -7.56 19.28
C THR A 282 2.45 -6.56 18.26
N LEU A 283 2.40 -5.27 18.57
CA LEU A 283 2.91 -4.19 17.73
C LEU A 283 4.43 -4.29 17.56
N ARG A 284 5.18 -4.54 18.63
CA ARG A 284 6.63 -4.75 18.56
C ARG A 284 7.00 -5.98 17.72
N HIS A 285 6.26 -7.07 17.86
CA HIS A 285 6.46 -8.27 17.06
C HIS A 285 6.17 -8.00 15.58
N LEU A 286 5.13 -7.23 15.28
CA LEU A 286 4.76 -6.84 13.93
C LEU A 286 5.87 -6.02 13.26
N LEU A 287 6.39 -4.98 13.92
CA LEU A 287 7.51 -4.20 13.40
C LEU A 287 8.77 -5.07 13.25
N GLY A 288 9.02 -5.98 14.18
CA GLY A 288 10.11 -6.96 14.06
C GLY A 288 9.96 -7.88 12.84
N ARG A 289 8.73 -8.35 12.55
CA ARG A 289 8.43 -9.13 11.33
C ARG A 289 8.58 -8.28 10.06
N ALA A 290 8.13 -7.04 10.08
CA ALA A 290 8.28 -6.11 8.95
C ALA A 290 9.76 -5.86 8.64
N ASN A 291 10.58 -5.59 9.67
CA ASN A 291 12.03 -5.42 9.54
C ASN A 291 12.72 -6.68 8.97
N ARG A 292 12.49 -7.85 9.58
CA ARG A 292 13.10 -9.11 9.12
C ARG A 292 12.64 -9.52 7.72
N GLY A 293 11.38 -9.23 7.39
CA GLY A 293 10.80 -9.48 6.07
C GLY A 293 11.07 -8.38 5.04
N GLN A 294 11.97 -7.43 5.35
CA GLN A 294 12.36 -6.31 4.49
C GLN A 294 11.16 -5.52 3.93
N ARG A 295 10.11 -5.35 4.74
CA ARG A 295 8.88 -4.62 4.34
C ARG A 295 9.05 -3.10 4.46
N PHE A 296 10.12 -2.67 5.12
CA PHE A 296 10.62 -1.30 5.20
C PHE A 296 11.89 -1.16 4.38
N SER A 297 12.15 0.03 3.83
CA SER A 297 13.39 0.31 3.11
C SER A 297 14.60 0.46 4.04
N ALA A 298 14.36 0.79 5.30
CA ALA A 298 15.37 0.82 6.35
C ALA A 298 14.76 0.30 7.66
N PRO A 299 15.47 -0.56 8.42
CA PRO A 299 14.95 -1.04 9.68
C PRO A 299 14.77 0.09 10.70
N HIS A 300 13.60 0.14 11.33
CA HIS A 300 13.29 1.11 12.38
C HIS A 300 12.31 0.54 13.42
N GLY A 301 12.15 1.27 14.52
CA GLY A 301 11.27 0.90 15.64
C GLY A 301 10.05 1.81 15.74
N LEU A 302 9.37 1.72 16.89
CA LEU A 302 8.25 2.60 17.19
C LEU A 302 8.67 4.06 17.20
N ALA A 303 7.89 4.91 16.54
CA ALA A 303 8.01 6.35 16.62
C ALA A 303 7.77 6.81 18.07
N GLN A 304 8.62 7.72 18.55
CA GLN A 304 8.46 8.25 19.90
C GLN A 304 7.33 9.29 19.94
N PRO A 305 6.36 9.20 20.86
CA PRO A 305 5.29 10.21 21.01
C PRO A 305 5.83 11.64 21.11
N ALA A 306 6.93 11.82 21.85
CA ALA A 306 7.61 13.11 22.02
C ALA A 306 8.14 13.71 20.71
N ILE A 307 8.28 12.91 19.64
CA ILE A 307 8.69 13.37 18.30
C ILE A 307 7.48 13.39 17.36
N ALA A 308 6.63 12.36 17.41
CA ALA A 308 5.49 12.19 16.53
C ALA A 308 4.42 13.28 16.72
N ILE A 309 4.12 13.66 17.97
CA ILE A 309 3.10 14.68 18.27
C ILE A 309 3.54 16.07 17.82
N PRO A 310 4.74 16.59 18.18
CA PRO A 310 5.18 17.89 17.66
C PRO A 310 5.18 17.96 16.13
N ARG A 311 5.56 16.87 15.43
CA ARG A 311 5.49 16.81 13.96
C ARG A 311 4.07 16.94 13.43
N LEU A 312 3.11 16.22 14.03
CA LEU A 312 1.70 16.34 13.65
C LEU A 312 1.23 17.79 13.76
N TYR A 313 1.58 18.49 14.85
CA TYR A 313 1.19 19.88 15.07
C TYR A 313 1.87 20.84 14.10
N GLN A 314 3.19 20.74 13.96
CA GLN A 314 4.00 21.59 13.09
C GLN A 314 3.49 21.54 11.64
N ALA A 315 3.28 20.34 11.11
CA ALA A 315 2.90 20.16 9.72
C ALA A 315 1.43 20.52 9.44
N LEU A 316 0.59 20.59 10.49
CA LEU A 316 -0.78 21.11 10.40
C LEU A 316 -0.86 22.63 10.64
N GLY A 317 0.26 23.31 10.92
CA GLY A 317 0.29 24.74 11.24
C GLY A 317 -0.46 25.08 12.53
N ILE A 318 -0.52 24.14 13.48
CA ILE A 318 -1.17 24.34 14.77
C ILE A 318 -0.07 24.71 15.77
N ASP A 319 -0.15 25.91 16.33
CA ASP A 319 0.69 26.30 17.47
C ASP A 319 0.32 25.42 18.68
N PRO A 320 1.25 24.56 19.15
CA PRO A 320 0.97 23.52 20.12
C PRO A 320 0.72 24.02 21.54
#